data_AF-Q1WLU8-F1
#
_entry.id   AF-Q1WLU8-F1
#
_cell.length_a   1.000
_cell.length_b   1.000
_cell.length_c   1.000
_cell.angle_alpha   90.00
_cell.angle_beta   90.00
_cell.angle_gamma   90.00
#
_symmetry.space_group_name_H-M   'P 1'
#
loop_
_entity.id
_entity.type
_entity.pdbx_description
1 polymer ?
#
loop_
_entity_poly.entity_id
_entity_poly.type
_entity_poly.pdbx_seq_one_letter_code
_entity_poly.pdbx_strand_id
1 'polypeptide(L)'
;LLSSRSSVNCASRSVRRATVAPAPVVKPHSSVAMRFTNTNQQDTAVPAPSDMQFVLDSKYTKESGLQPRVVFRNLTTPQLYEMALAHEPGTHITSTGALATLSGEKTGRSPKDKRVVRDPETEKDLWWGPYSPNYVMDDRTFLTNRERAIDYLNTLDRVYVVDAFVNWDPESRLKVRVVTSRAYHALFMSNMLIKPTEEELKTFGEPDFVIYNAGAF
;
A
#
# COMPACT_ATOMS: atom_id res chain seq x y z
N LEU A 1 -26.84 -49.90 33.43
CA LEU A 1 -26.55 -49.69 34.86
C LEU A 1 -26.22 -48.21 35.08
N LEU A 2 -27.14 -47.50 35.75
CA LEU A 2 -27.06 -46.20 36.45
C LEU A 2 -26.20 -45.08 35.84
N SER A 3 -26.75 -43.96 35.33
CA SER A 3 -27.36 -42.83 36.07
C SER A 3 -26.52 -42.31 37.25
N SER A 4 -25.85 -41.16 37.05
CA SER A 4 -26.04 -39.99 37.92
C SER A 4 -25.36 -38.73 37.36
N ARG A 5 -26.17 -37.68 37.20
CA ARG A 5 -25.75 -36.29 37.09
C ARG A 5 -25.26 -35.84 38.46
N SER A 6 -24.13 -35.14 38.53
CA SER A 6 -23.75 -34.36 39.71
C SER A 6 -23.40 -32.94 39.27
N SER A 7 -24.21 -32.03 39.78
CA SER A 7 -24.24 -30.60 39.54
C SER A 7 -22.94 -29.92 39.99
N VAL A 8 -22.30 -29.16 39.10
CA VAL A 8 -21.27 -28.21 39.49
C VAL A 8 -21.97 -26.92 39.93
N ASN A 9 -21.99 -26.70 41.25
CA ASN A 9 -22.47 -25.48 41.86
C ASN A 9 -21.62 -24.29 41.41
N CYS A 10 -22.27 -23.34 40.74
CA CYS A 10 -21.73 -22.03 40.40
C CYS A 10 -21.64 -21.19 41.69
N ALA A 11 -20.46 -21.16 42.31
CA ALA A 11 -20.21 -20.31 43.46
C ALA A 11 -20.22 -18.83 43.04
N SER A 12 -21.23 -18.10 43.51
CA SER A 12 -21.40 -16.66 43.40
C SER A 12 -20.23 -15.93 44.09
N ARG A 13 -19.25 -15.49 43.31
CA ARG A 13 -18.22 -14.55 43.77
C ARG A 13 -18.71 -13.14 43.49
N SER A 14 -19.09 -12.42 44.55
CA SER A 14 -19.52 -11.02 44.45
C SER A 14 -18.39 -10.17 43.89
N VAL A 15 -18.61 -9.59 42.71
CA VAL A 15 -17.72 -8.60 42.12
C VAL A 15 -17.82 -7.34 42.97
N ARG A 16 -16.79 -7.07 43.80
CA ARG A 16 -16.62 -5.77 44.43
C ARG A 16 -16.34 -4.75 43.31
N ARG A 17 -17.33 -3.89 43.07
CA ARG A 17 -17.26 -2.75 42.15
C ARG A 17 -16.19 -1.79 42.67
N ALA A 18 -15.00 -1.82 42.11
CA ALA A 18 -14.02 -0.77 42.32
C ALA A 18 -14.55 0.50 41.63
N THR A 19 -14.96 1.47 42.43
CA THR A 19 -15.32 2.81 41.97
C THR A 19 -14.08 3.49 41.44
N VAL A 20 -13.96 3.55 40.10
CA VAL A 20 -12.95 4.34 39.41
C VAL A 20 -13.24 5.82 39.67
N ALA A 21 -12.29 6.53 40.26
CA ALA A 21 -12.37 7.98 40.46
C ALA A 21 -12.42 8.68 39.08
N PRO A 22 -13.27 9.72 38.90
CA PRO A 22 -13.38 10.42 37.63
C PRO A 22 -12.09 11.21 37.34
N ALA A 23 -11.63 11.12 36.09
CA ALA A 23 -10.49 11.90 35.59
C ALA A 23 -10.79 13.42 35.65
N PRO A 24 -9.78 14.26 35.95
CA PRO A 24 -9.98 15.69 36.06
C PRO A 24 -10.32 16.32 34.69
N VAL A 25 -11.38 17.13 34.70
CA VAL A 25 -11.87 17.92 33.56
C VAL A 25 -10.84 18.99 33.22
N VAL A 26 -10.19 18.87 32.05
CA VAL A 26 -9.31 19.89 31.49
C VAL A 26 -10.18 21.06 31.03
N LYS A 27 -9.96 22.26 31.62
CA LYS A 27 -10.65 23.50 31.22
C LYS A 27 -10.20 23.91 29.81
N PRO A 28 -11.10 24.41 28.95
CA PRO A 28 -10.69 24.91 27.64
C PRO A 28 -9.90 26.20 27.85
N HIS A 29 -8.60 26.15 27.57
CA HIS A 29 -7.80 27.36 27.45
C HIS A 29 -8.32 28.17 26.26
N SER A 30 -8.47 29.47 26.52
CA SER A 30 -8.85 30.53 25.60
C SER A 30 -8.44 30.27 24.15
N SER A 31 -9.40 30.40 23.25
CA SER A 31 -9.26 30.48 21.81
C SER A 31 -8.09 31.39 21.42
N VAL A 32 -6.92 30.78 21.16
CA VAL A 32 -5.87 31.40 20.37
C VAL A 32 -6.37 31.31 18.93
N ALA A 33 -7.01 32.37 18.48
CA ALA A 33 -7.27 32.57 17.07
C ALA A 33 -5.91 32.64 16.37
N MET A 34 -5.49 31.53 15.74
CA MET A 34 -4.45 31.58 14.72
C MET A 34 -4.98 32.51 13.62
N ARG A 35 -4.48 33.74 13.63
CA ARG A 35 -4.52 34.60 12.45
C ARG A 35 -3.67 33.91 11.40
N PHE A 36 -4.32 33.17 10.50
CA PHE A 36 -3.73 32.82 9.22
C PHE A 36 -3.49 34.15 8.49
N THR A 37 -2.28 34.68 8.63
CA THR A 37 -1.79 35.72 7.73
C THR A 37 -1.75 35.08 6.35
N ASN A 38 -2.66 35.54 5.51
CA ASN A 38 -2.80 35.17 4.12
C ASN A 38 -1.52 35.58 3.38
N THR A 39 -0.55 34.67 3.31
CA THR A 39 0.62 34.79 2.45
C THR A 39 0.53 33.71 1.39
N ASN A 40 0.34 34.18 0.16
CA ASN A 40 0.49 33.50 -1.11
C ASN A 40 -0.61 32.49 -1.47
N GLN A 41 -1.56 33.05 -2.20
CA GLN A 41 -2.41 32.39 -3.16
C GLN A 41 -1.57 31.90 -4.35
N GLN A 42 -0.80 30.83 -4.11
CA GLN A 42 -0.13 29.95 -5.06
C GLN A 42 -0.10 28.57 -4.38
N ASP A 43 -0.06 27.48 -5.14
CA ASP A 43 -0.05 26.09 -4.64
C ASP A 43 -1.42 25.41 -4.46
N THR A 44 -2.22 25.34 -5.53
CA THR A 44 -2.78 24.04 -5.93
C THR A 44 -1.87 23.44 -6.98
N ALA A 45 -0.59 23.26 -6.65
CA ALA A 45 0.41 22.81 -7.59
C ALA A 45 0.44 21.29 -7.55
N VAL A 46 -0.32 20.66 -8.46
CA VAL A 46 -0.02 19.28 -8.87
C VAL A 46 1.49 19.22 -9.09
N PRO A 47 2.23 18.34 -8.39
CA PRO A 47 3.69 18.29 -8.52
C PRO A 47 4.05 18.14 -9.98
N ALA A 48 5.15 18.77 -10.42
CA ALA A 48 5.59 18.61 -11.80
C ALA A 48 5.80 17.11 -12.10
N PRO A 49 5.32 16.61 -13.25
CA PRO A 49 5.52 15.21 -13.60
C PRO A 49 7.02 14.93 -13.69
N SER A 50 7.45 13.83 -13.08
CA SER A 50 8.85 13.41 -13.09
C SER A 50 9.27 12.97 -14.48
N ASP A 51 10.56 13.14 -14.81
CA ASP A 51 11.13 12.78 -16.12
C ASP A 51 10.74 11.35 -16.54
N MET A 52 9.87 11.25 -17.55
CA MET A 52 9.39 9.97 -18.08
C MET A 52 10.53 9.13 -18.68
N GLN A 53 11.61 9.79 -19.09
CA GLN A 53 12.79 9.18 -19.69
C GLN A 53 13.33 8.04 -18.81
N PHE A 54 13.39 8.23 -17.50
CA PHE A 54 13.91 7.22 -16.56
C PHE A 54 13.09 5.93 -16.53
N VAL A 55 11.76 6.05 -16.55
CA VAL A 55 10.89 4.89 -16.56
C VAL A 55 10.96 4.21 -17.92
N LEU A 56 10.88 4.97 -19.02
CA LEU A 56 10.94 4.42 -20.37
C LEU A 56 12.29 3.77 -20.70
N ASP A 57 13.39 4.23 -20.09
CA ASP A 57 14.72 3.70 -20.37
C ASP A 57 15.02 2.37 -19.67
N SER A 58 14.35 2.11 -18.54
CA SER A 58 14.50 0.87 -17.77
C SER A 58 14.16 -0.35 -18.64
N LYS A 59 15.02 -1.37 -18.58
CA LYS A 59 14.85 -2.63 -19.30
C LYS A 59 13.46 -3.23 -19.06
N TYR A 60 12.99 -3.20 -17.82
CA TYR A 60 11.70 -3.75 -17.42
C TYR A 60 10.51 -3.01 -18.05
N THR A 61 10.59 -1.69 -18.20
CA THR A 61 9.51 -0.92 -18.84
C THR A 61 9.43 -1.24 -20.33
N LYS A 62 10.59 -1.38 -21.00
CA LYS A 62 10.67 -1.78 -22.40
C LYS A 62 10.14 -3.20 -22.63
N GLU A 63 10.47 -4.14 -21.75
CA GLU A 63 9.99 -5.53 -21.83
C GLU A 63 8.53 -5.69 -21.39
N SER A 64 8.04 -4.82 -20.51
CA SER A 64 6.62 -4.82 -20.10
C SER A 64 5.70 -4.16 -21.10
N GLY A 65 6.19 -3.20 -21.89
CA GLY A 65 5.33 -2.37 -22.75
C GLY A 65 4.56 -1.30 -21.97
N LEU A 66 5.03 -0.95 -20.77
CA LEU A 66 4.44 0.11 -19.96
C LEU A 66 4.77 1.48 -20.58
N GLN A 67 3.75 2.17 -21.10
CA GLN A 67 3.81 3.49 -21.73
C GLN A 67 2.74 4.41 -21.12
N PRO A 68 2.94 4.85 -19.87
CA PRO A 68 1.99 5.72 -19.19
C PRO A 68 2.09 7.16 -19.72
N ARG A 69 0.99 7.89 -19.70
CA ARG A 69 0.95 9.30 -20.17
C ARG A 69 1.71 10.26 -19.26
N VAL A 70 1.53 10.10 -17.95
CA VAL A 70 2.15 10.93 -16.92
C VAL A 70 2.66 10.04 -15.80
N VAL A 71 3.91 10.26 -15.39
CA VAL A 71 4.55 9.51 -14.31
C VAL A 71 4.90 10.45 -13.17
N PHE A 72 4.52 10.05 -11.96
CA PHE A 72 4.96 10.67 -10.72
C PHE A 72 5.85 9.71 -9.93
N ARG A 73 7.16 9.96 -9.97
CA ARG A 73 8.16 9.15 -9.27
C ARG A 73 8.45 9.71 -7.88
N ASN A 74 8.44 8.84 -6.88
CA ASN A 74 8.89 9.08 -5.52
C ASN A 74 8.38 10.40 -4.91
N LEU A 75 7.09 10.67 -5.09
CA LEU A 75 6.44 11.82 -4.48
C LEU A 75 6.60 11.82 -2.96
N THR A 76 6.72 13.02 -2.40
CA THR A 76 6.75 13.21 -0.95
C THR A 76 5.38 12.88 -0.33
N THR A 77 5.37 12.58 0.97
CA THR A 77 4.12 12.27 1.69
C THR A 77 3.05 13.36 1.53
N PRO A 78 3.35 14.67 1.67
CA PRO A 78 2.35 15.73 1.46
C PRO A 78 1.79 15.76 0.03
N GLN A 79 2.65 15.62 -0.98
CA GLN A 79 2.22 15.56 -2.38
C GLN A 79 1.30 14.36 -2.64
N LEU A 80 1.57 13.21 -2.04
CA LEU A 80 0.69 12.03 -2.14
C LEU A 80 -0.67 12.28 -1.49
N TYR A 81 -0.73 13.04 -0.39
CA TYR A 81 -1.99 13.44 0.23
C TYR A 81 -2.81 14.35 -0.69
N GLU A 82 -2.18 15.38 -1.26
CA GLU A 82 -2.82 16.29 -2.21
C GLU A 82 -3.36 15.55 -3.44
N MET A 83 -2.55 14.67 -4.02
CA MET A 83 -2.94 13.87 -5.17
C MET A 83 -4.10 12.91 -4.84
N ALA A 84 -4.09 12.30 -3.66
CA ALA A 84 -5.18 11.43 -3.23
C ALA A 84 -6.48 12.22 -3.01
N LEU A 85 -6.42 13.40 -2.41
CA LEU A 85 -7.60 14.25 -2.18
C LEU A 85 -8.16 14.86 -3.47
N ALA A 86 -7.29 15.21 -4.41
CA ALA A 86 -7.68 15.83 -5.68
C ALA A 86 -8.25 14.82 -6.69
N HIS A 87 -7.76 13.58 -6.69
CA HIS A 87 -8.02 12.64 -7.79
C HIS A 87 -8.68 11.32 -7.36
N GLU A 88 -8.79 11.03 -6.06
CA GLU A 88 -9.42 9.80 -5.59
C GLU A 88 -10.70 10.09 -4.81
N PRO A 89 -11.89 9.87 -5.42
CA PRO A 89 -13.15 10.05 -4.70
C PRO A 89 -13.24 9.04 -3.54
N GLY A 90 -13.70 9.52 -2.38
CA GLY A 90 -13.78 8.70 -1.15
C GLY A 90 -12.52 8.71 -0.29
N THR A 91 -11.56 9.59 -0.59
CA THR A 91 -10.43 9.92 0.29
C THR A 91 -10.78 11.10 1.19
N HIS A 92 -10.54 10.96 2.48
CA HIS A 92 -10.85 11.98 3.49
C HIS A 92 -9.67 12.15 4.45
N ILE A 93 -9.54 13.33 5.05
CA ILE A 93 -8.63 13.55 6.18
C ILE A 93 -9.42 13.43 7.47
N THR A 94 -8.90 12.65 8.42
CA THR A 94 -9.47 12.55 9.78
C THR A 94 -9.12 13.79 10.60
N SER A 95 -9.81 14.01 11.73
CA SER A 95 -9.47 15.10 12.68
C SER A 95 -8.04 15.03 13.22
N THR A 96 -7.40 13.86 13.15
CA THR A 96 -6.01 13.63 13.55
C THR A 96 -5.00 13.86 12.44
N GLY A 97 -5.44 14.20 11.21
CA GLY A 97 -4.58 14.41 10.06
C GLY A 97 -4.20 13.13 9.29
N ALA A 98 -4.79 11.98 9.62
CA ALA A 98 -4.56 10.74 8.89
C ALA A 98 -5.39 10.71 7.60
N LEU A 99 -4.82 10.16 6.53
CA LEU A 99 -5.56 9.88 5.29
C LEU A 99 -6.43 8.64 5.49
N ALA A 100 -7.74 8.81 5.38
CA ALA A 100 -8.72 7.73 5.43
C ALA A 100 -9.26 7.46 4.02
N THR A 101 -9.26 6.19 3.63
CA THR A 101 -9.81 5.73 2.35
C THR A 101 -10.68 4.51 2.58
N LEU A 102 -11.64 4.28 1.67
CA LEU A 102 -12.47 3.09 1.66
C LEU A 102 -11.94 2.09 0.63
N SER A 103 -11.66 0.86 1.06
CA SER A 103 -11.15 -0.21 0.19
C SER A 103 -12.25 -0.94 -0.60
N GLY A 104 -13.51 -0.49 -0.48
CA GLY A 104 -14.65 -1.07 -1.17
C GLY A 104 -15.04 -2.45 -0.61
N GLU A 105 -15.38 -3.38 -1.51
CA GLU A 105 -15.84 -4.73 -1.15
C GLU A 105 -14.75 -5.57 -0.47
N LYS A 106 -13.48 -5.35 -0.82
CA LYS A 106 -12.36 -6.11 -0.27
C LYS A 106 -11.77 -5.35 0.91
N THR A 107 -12.19 -5.74 2.12
CA THR A 107 -11.72 -5.16 3.39
C THR A 107 -10.54 -5.91 4.00
N GLY A 108 -10.09 -6.98 3.37
CA GLY A 108 -8.98 -7.80 3.84
C GLY A 108 -8.28 -8.54 2.71
N ARG A 109 -7.35 -9.42 3.10
CA ARG A 109 -6.65 -10.30 2.16
C ARG A 109 -7.62 -11.32 1.57
N SER A 110 -7.40 -11.69 0.31
CA SER A 110 -8.07 -12.81 -0.36
C SER A 110 -7.11 -13.99 -0.58
N PRO A 111 -6.95 -14.90 0.40
CA PRO A 111 -6.04 -16.04 0.25
C PRO A 111 -6.38 -16.93 -0.94
N LYS A 112 -7.66 -17.01 -1.30
CA LYS A 112 -8.17 -17.81 -2.43
C LYS A 112 -7.80 -17.24 -3.80
N ASP A 113 -7.38 -15.98 -3.89
CA ASP A 113 -7.04 -15.30 -5.15
C ASP A 113 -5.53 -15.28 -5.40
N LYS A 114 -4.72 -15.66 -4.41
CA LYS A 114 -3.26 -15.77 -4.57
C LYS A 114 -2.94 -16.89 -5.56
N ARG A 115 -2.14 -16.59 -6.58
CA ARG A 115 -1.65 -17.56 -7.57
C ARG A 115 -0.14 -17.45 -7.69
N VAL A 116 0.52 -18.58 -7.96
CA VAL A 116 1.98 -18.65 -8.15
C VAL A 116 2.23 -19.43 -9.43
N VAL A 117 3.07 -18.88 -10.30
CA VAL A 117 3.48 -19.53 -11.55
C VAL A 117 4.29 -20.77 -11.21
N ARG A 118 3.94 -21.90 -11.83
CA ARG A 118 4.70 -23.15 -11.67
C ARG A 118 5.77 -23.20 -12.75
N ASP A 119 6.98 -22.86 -12.35
CA ASP A 119 8.17 -22.91 -13.17
C ASP A 119 9.06 -24.11 -12.77
N PRO A 120 9.64 -24.88 -13.73
CA PRO A 120 10.41 -26.07 -13.41
C PRO A 120 11.62 -25.83 -12.51
N GLU A 121 12.20 -24.63 -12.51
CA GLU A 121 13.36 -24.30 -11.67
C GLU A 121 12.97 -24.14 -10.19
N THR A 122 11.84 -23.48 -9.93
CA THR A 122 11.38 -23.15 -8.56
C THR A 122 10.37 -24.15 -7.99
N GLU A 123 9.91 -25.10 -8.81
CA GLU A 123 8.86 -26.04 -8.42
C GLU A 123 9.22 -26.85 -7.17
N LYS A 124 10.48 -27.23 -7.01
CA LYS A 124 10.96 -28.06 -5.90
C LYS A 124 11.09 -27.30 -4.58
N ASP A 125 11.27 -25.98 -4.65
CA ASP A 125 11.47 -25.12 -3.48
C ASP A 125 10.14 -24.60 -2.92
N LEU A 126 9.07 -24.65 -3.73
CA LEU A 126 7.76 -24.15 -3.37
C LEU A 126 6.89 -25.23 -2.69
N TRP A 127 6.21 -24.83 -1.61
CA TRP A 127 5.27 -25.71 -0.93
C TRP A 127 3.93 -25.77 -1.66
N TRP A 128 3.65 -26.92 -2.29
CA TRP A 128 2.40 -27.22 -3.00
C TRP A 128 1.52 -28.20 -2.20
N GLY A 129 0.20 -28.10 -2.37
CA GLY A 129 -0.74 -29.11 -1.85
C GLY A 129 -2.08 -28.54 -1.35
N PRO A 130 -3.00 -29.43 -0.89
CA PRO A 130 -4.38 -29.06 -0.50
C PRO A 130 -4.47 -28.05 0.66
N TYR A 131 -3.43 -27.97 1.49
CA TYR A 131 -3.35 -27.05 2.64
C TYR A 131 -2.40 -25.86 2.38
N SER A 132 -1.82 -25.78 1.19
CA SER A 132 -0.95 -24.66 0.82
C SER A 132 -1.80 -23.45 0.38
N PRO A 133 -1.43 -22.22 0.77
CA PRO A 133 -2.04 -21.02 0.21
C PRO A 133 -1.58 -20.72 -1.23
N ASN A 134 -0.70 -21.54 -1.82
CA ASN A 134 -0.15 -21.33 -3.16
C ASN A 134 -0.96 -22.13 -4.20
N TYR A 135 -1.86 -21.45 -4.89
CA TYR A 135 -2.58 -22.03 -6.02
C TYR A 135 -1.76 -21.91 -7.30
N VAL A 136 -1.72 -22.98 -8.07
CA VAL A 136 -0.94 -23.06 -9.32
C VAL A 136 -1.55 -22.18 -10.41
N MET A 137 -0.69 -21.52 -11.17
CA MET A 137 -1.01 -20.80 -12.40
C MET A 137 0.01 -21.18 -13.48
N ASP A 138 -0.46 -21.29 -14.72
CA ASP A 138 0.42 -21.48 -15.87
C ASP A 138 1.03 -20.14 -16.33
N ASP A 139 2.22 -20.23 -16.91
CA ASP A 139 2.98 -19.05 -17.34
C ASP A 139 2.22 -18.20 -18.38
N ARG A 140 1.53 -18.84 -19.33
CA ARG A 140 0.75 -18.15 -20.36
C ARG A 140 -0.38 -17.31 -19.77
N THR A 141 -1.12 -17.86 -18.79
CA THR A 141 -2.18 -17.15 -18.08
C THR A 141 -1.61 -15.99 -17.27
N PHE A 142 -0.44 -16.17 -16.65
CA PHE A 142 0.25 -15.09 -15.96
C PHE A 142 0.63 -13.96 -16.91
N LEU A 143 1.26 -14.26 -18.05
CA LEU A 143 1.63 -13.28 -19.06
C LEU A 143 0.40 -12.52 -19.58
N THR A 144 -0.69 -13.23 -19.88
CA THR A 144 -1.95 -12.61 -20.33
C THR A 144 -2.53 -11.66 -19.27
N ASN A 145 -2.49 -12.05 -17.99
CA ASN A 145 -2.99 -11.20 -16.90
C ASN A 145 -2.08 -9.98 -16.68
N ARG A 146 -0.77 -10.17 -16.80
CA ARG A 146 0.23 -9.11 -16.71
C ARG A 146 0.05 -8.09 -17.83
N GLU A 147 -0.12 -8.53 -19.07
CA GLU A 147 -0.40 -7.66 -20.22
C GLU A 147 -1.64 -6.80 -19.97
N ARG A 148 -2.75 -7.41 -19.52
CA ARG A 148 -3.98 -6.66 -19.19
C ARG A 148 -3.78 -5.62 -18.09
N ALA A 149 -3.00 -5.94 -17.06
CA ALA A 149 -2.68 -4.99 -16.01
C ALA A 149 -1.85 -3.80 -16.53
N ILE A 150 -0.91 -4.07 -17.45
CA ILE A 150 -0.08 -3.04 -18.08
C ILE A 150 -0.90 -2.17 -19.03
N ASP A 151 -1.75 -2.78 -19.86
CA ASP A 151 -2.67 -2.07 -20.74
C ASP A 151 -3.56 -1.13 -19.94
N TYR A 152 -4.12 -1.60 -18.83
CA TYR A 152 -4.90 -0.76 -17.92
C TYR A 152 -4.07 0.43 -17.42
N LEU A 153 -2.86 0.21 -16.92
CA LEU A 153 -1.97 1.28 -16.45
C LEU A 153 -1.63 2.29 -17.56
N ASN A 154 -1.52 1.84 -18.81
CA ASN A 154 -1.28 2.71 -19.97
C ASN A 154 -2.50 3.56 -20.34
N THR A 155 -3.72 3.08 -20.06
CA THR A 155 -4.93 3.88 -20.30
C THR A 155 -5.12 5.02 -19.30
N LEU A 156 -4.44 4.97 -18.15
CA LEU A 156 -4.58 5.98 -17.11
C LEU A 156 -3.90 7.29 -17.51
N ASP A 157 -4.50 8.39 -17.09
CA ASP A 157 -3.91 9.72 -17.28
C ASP A 157 -2.62 9.89 -16.49
N ARG A 158 -2.47 9.15 -15.39
CA ARG A 158 -1.32 9.22 -14.48
C ARG A 158 -1.03 7.89 -13.81
N VAL A 159 0.24 7.65 -13.53
CA VAL A 159 0.71 6.55 -12.69
C VAL A 159 1.70 7.06 -11.66
N TYR A 160 1.74 6.39 -10.52
CA TYR A 160 2.68 6.69 -9.45
C TYR A 160 3.72 5.58 -9.35
N VAL A 161 4.98 5.95 -9.25
CA VAL A 161 6.10 5.01 -9.16
C VAL A 161 6.82 5.25 -7.85
N VAL A 162 7.00 4.19 -7.07
CA VAL A 162 7.74 4.20 -5.81
C VAL A 162 8.90 3.23 -5.94
N ASP A 163 10.11 3.76 -6.01
CA ASP A 163 11.35 3.01 -5.85
C ASP A 163 11.66 2.92 -4.36
N ALA A 164 11.75 1.69 -3.85
CA ALA A 164 12.03 1.42 -2.45
C ALA A 164 12.81 0.12 -2.26
N PHE A 165 13.20 -0.13 -1.02
CA PHE A 165 13.94 -1.32 -0.66
C PHE A 165 13.17 -2.22 0.31
N VAL A 166 13.37 -3.52 0.15
CA VAL A 166 12.93 -4.56 1.08
C VAL A 166 14.15 -5.14 1.79
N ASN A 167 13.96 -5.54 3.04
CA ASN A 167 14.98 -5.96 4.01
C ASN A 167 15.85 -4.80 4.52
N TRP A 168 16.09 -4.81 5.83
CA TRP A 168 16.89 -3.79 6.51
C TRP A 168 18.40 -3.98 6.29
N ASP A 169 18.83 -5.23 6.21
CA ASP A 169 20.22 -5.58 6.05
C ASP A 169 20.71 -5.26 4.62
N PRO A 170 21.80 -4.47 4.45
CA PRO A 170 22.30 -4.07 3.13
C PRO A 170 22.72 -5.24 2.24
N GLU A 171 23.22 -6.34 2.79
CA GLU A 171 23.68 -7.50 2.00
C GLU A 171 22.53 -8.29 1.38
N SER A 172 21.39 -8.31 2.05
CA SER A 172 20.17 -9.00 1.62
C SER A 172 19.07 -8.06 1.12
N ARG A 173 19.43 -6.81 0.81
CA ARG A 173 18.49 -5.76 0.38
C ARG A 173 18.02 -6.02 -1.05
N LEU A 174 16.72 -5.99 -1.25
CA LEU A 174 16.10 -6.13 -2.58
C LEU A 174 15.57 -4.78 -3.06
N LYS A 175 15.88 -4.41 -4.29
CA LYS A 175 15.34 -3.22 -4.95
C LYS A 175 13.96 -3.54 -5.51
N VAL A 176 12.96 -2.82 -5.05
CA VAL A 176 11.58 -3.00 -5.49
C VAL A 176 11.07 -1.72 -6.13
N ARG A 177 10.52 -1.85 -7.34
CA ARG A 177 9.78 -0.79 -8.00
C ARG A 177 8.29 -1.11 -7.94
N VAL A 178 7.52 -0.22 -7.33
CA VAL A 178 6.07 -0.35 -7.29
C VAL A 178 5.44 0.67 -8.23
N VAL A 179 4.63 0.19 -9.17
CA VAL A 179 3.83 1.02 -10.08
C VAL A 179 2.38 0.93 -9.64
N THR A 180 1.79 2.06 -9.25
CA THR A 180 0.41 2.11 -8.77
C THR A 180 -0.45 3.05 -9.60
N SER A 181 -1.71 2.66 -9.75
CA SER A 181 -2.76 3.50 -10.36
C SER A 181 -3.26 4.62 -9.43
N ARG A 182 -3.15 4.42 -8.11
CA ARG A 182 -3.66 5.32 -7.06
C ARG A 182 -2.52 5.88 -6.20
N ALA A 183 -2.64 7.14 -5.80
CA ALA A 183 -1.74 7.84 -4.88
C ALA A 183 -1.81 7.27 -3.47
N TYR A 184 -2.99 6.89 -2.98
CA TYR A 184 -3.15 6.22 -1.69
C TYR A 184 -2.30 4.93 -1.61
N HIS A 185 -2.26 4.15 -2.68
CA HIS A 185 -1.45 2.93 -2.72
C HIS A 185 0.05 3.22 -2.76
N ALA A 186 0.47 4.27 -3.46
CA ALA A 186 1.85 4.74 -3.42
C ALA A 186 2.26 5.19 -2.01
N LEU A 187 1.38 5.92 -1.30
CA LEU A 187 1.60 6.31 0.09
C LEU A 187 1.71 5.10 1.01
N PHE A 188 0.82 4.12 0.85
CA PHE A 188 0.88 2.86 1.61
C PHE A 188 2.24 2.16 1.43
N MET A 189 2.70 2.03 0.19
CA MET A 189 3.99 1.38 -0.11
C MET A 189 5.17 2.19 0.41
N SER A 190 5.12 3.52 0.30
CA SER A 190 6.11 4.43 0.87
C SER A 190 6.23 4.29 2.41
N ASN A 191 5.13 3.96 3.09
CA ASN A 191 5.12 3.74 4.53
C ASN A 191 5.58 2.34 4.95
N MET A 192 5.35 1.32 4.11
CA MET A 192 5.68 -0.07 4.42
C MET A 192 7.12 -0.45 4.04
N LEU A 193 7.65 0.15 2.98
CA LEU A 193 8.97 -0.14 2.44
C LEU A 193 10.02 0.84 2.98
N ILE A 194 11.29 0.44 2.90
CA ILE A 194 12.39 1.29 3.33
C ILE A 194 12.62 2.35 2.25
N LYS A 195 12.49 3.61 2.63
CA LYS A 195 12.73 4.74 1.73
C LYS A 195 14.23 4.85 1.43
N PRO A 196 14.62 4.90 0.16
CA PRO A 196 16.00 5.15 -0.23
C PRO A 196 16.39 6.58 0.11
N THR A 197 17.68 6.82 0.36
CA THR A 197 18.22 8.18 0.43
C THR A 197 18.30 8.80 -0.96
N GLU A 198 18.48 10.13 -1.05
CA GLU A 198 18.63 10.81 -2.34
C GLU A 198 19.83 10.32 -3.15
N GLU A 199 20.91 9.90 -2.47
CA GLU A 199 22.10 9.32 -3.11
C GLU A 199 21.80 7.92 -3.64
N GLU A 200 21.15 7.07 -2.84
CA GLU A 200 20.71 5.74 -3.25
C GLU A 200 19.70 5.80 -4.41
N LEU A 201 18.89 6.85 -4.49
CA LEU A 201 17.96 7.05 -5.61
C LEU A 201 18.66 7.34 -6.93
N LYS A 202 19.81 8.04 -6.89
CA LYS A 202 20.63 8.30 -8.07
C LYS A 202 21.33 7.03 -8.56
N THR A 203 21.71 6.15 -7.63
CA THR A 203 22.41 4.89 -7.92
C THR A 203 21.49 3.66 -7.96
N PHE A 204 20.18 3.85 -7.82
CA PHE A 204 19.19 2.76 -7.71
C PHE A 204 19.26 1.76 -8.87
N GLY A 205 19.49 2.25 -10.09
CA GLY A 205 19.61 1.42 -11.29
C GLY A 205 18.34 0.64 -11.59
N GLU A 206 18.52 -0.62 -12.01
CA GLU A 206 17.41 -1.54 -12.32
C GLU A 206 16.89 -2.23 -11.05
N PRO A 207 15.55 -2.35 -10.89
CA PRO A 207 14.94 -3.06 -9.77
C PRO A 207 15.09 -4.57 -9.92
N ASP A 208 15.15 -5.28 -8.80
CA ASP A 208 15.17 -6.75 -8.77
C ASP A 208 13.73 -7.31 -8.87
N PHE A 209 12.75 -6.56 -8.32
CA PHE A 209 11.35 -6.92 -8.36
C PHE A 209 10.47 -5.73 -8.75
N VAL A 210 9.45 -6.00 -9.57
CA VAL A 210 8.46 -5.00 -9.99
C VAL A 210 7.07 -5.43 -9.56
N ILE A 211 6.34 -4.53 -8.92
CA ILE A 211 4.97 -4.75 -8.46
C ILE A 211 4.04 -3.82 -9.25
N TYR A 212 3.11 -4.40 -10.00
CA TYR A 212 2.06 -3.66 -10.70
C TYR A 212 0.77 -3.69 -9.89
N ASN A 213 0.30 -2.52 -9.47
CA ASN A 213 -0.99 -2.36 -8.79
C ASN A 213 -2.01 -1.68 -9.73
N ALA A 214 -2.79 -2.53 -10.38
CA ALA A 214 -3.90 -2.19 -11.26
C ALA A 214 -5.27 -2.48 -10.59
N GLY A 215 -5.44 -2.15 -9.30
CA GLY A 215 -6.59 -2.60 -8.48
C GLY A 215 -7.99 -2.12 -8.87
N ALA A 216 -8.16 -1.43 -10.00
CA ALA A 216 -9.46 -1.04 -10.54
C ALA A 216 -9.85 -1.79 -11.83
N PHE A 217 -9.00 -2.73 -12.27
CA PHE A 217 -9.28 -3.71 -13.32
C PHE A 217 -9.83 -5.01 -12.74
#